data_AF-A0A4Y7SM37-F1
#
_entry.id   AF-A0A4Y7SM37-F1
#
_cell.length_a   1.000
_cell.length_b   1.000
_cell.length_c   1.000
_cell.angle_alpha   90.00
_cell.angle_beta   90.00
_cell.angle_gamma   90.00
#
_symmetry.space_group_name_H-M   'P 1'
#
loop_
_entity.id
_entity.type
_entity.pdbx_description
1 polymer ?
#
loop_
_entity_poly.entity_id
_entity_poly.type
_entity_poly.pdbx_seq_one_letter_code
_entity_poly.pdbx_strand_id
1 'polypeptide(L)' 'HVCAWGGKDEVARILLECGVDPNIQSNDGWSPLHYACIKGHLEVAEYFLDHNAD' A
#
# COMPACT_ATOMS: atom_id res chain seq x y z
N HIS A 1 1.63 -1.80 -5.34
CA HIS A 1 3.06 -1.47 -5.11
C HIS A 1 3.48 -0.09 -5.60
N VAL A 2 3.17 0.30 -6.85
CA VAL A 2 3.65 1.58 -7.42
C VAL A 2 3.15 2.81 -6.65
N CYS A 3 1.87 2.85 -6.28
CA CYS A 3 1.31 3.93 -5.45
C CYS A 3 2.02 4.03 -4.10
N ALA A 4 2.23 2.88 -3.44
CA ALA A 4 2.91 2.79 -2.16
C ALA A 4 4.37 3.23 -2.22
N TRP A 5 5.10 2.86 -3.27
CA TRP A 5 6.48 3.32 -3.47
C TRP A 5 6.57 4.83 -3.76
N GLY A 6 5.62 5.35 -4.52
CA GLY A 6 5.59 6.75 -4.97
C GLY A 6 4.89 7.73 -4.02
N GLY A 7 4.44 7.27 -2.85
CA GLY A 7 3.72 8.12 -1.89
C GLY A 7 2.40 8.66 -2.43
N LYS A 8 1.69 7.88 -3.26
CA LYS A 8 0.42 8.28 -3.88
C LYS A 8 -0.76 7.84 -3.01
N ASP A 9 -0.97 8.58 -1.94
CA ASP A 9 -1.97 8.38 -0.90
C ASP A 9 -3.40 8.32 -1.46
N GLU A 10 -3.82 9.30 -2.26
CA GLU A 10 -5.16 9.30 -2.83
C GLU A 10 -5.40 8.16 -3.84
N VAL A 11 -4.36 7.78 -4.58
CA VAL A 11 -4.43 6.61 -5.48
C VAL A 11 -4.51 5.32 -4.69
N ALA A 12 -3.75 5.20 -3.60
CA ALA A 12 -3.81 4.04 -2.72
C ALA A 12 -5.21 3.88 -2.12
N ARG A 13 -5.82 4.97 -1.64
CA ARG A 13 -7.21 4.99 -1.14
C ARG A 13 -8.21 4.48 -2.17
N ILE A 14 -8.22 5.06 -3.39
CA ILE A 14 -9.17 4.67 -4.44
C ILE A 14 -9.02 3.19 -4.82
N LEU A 15 -7.78 2.69 -4.90
CA LEU A 15 -7.53 1.29 -5.18
C LEU A 15 -8.12 0.41 -4.08
N LEU A 16 -7.83 0.70 -2.81
CA LEU A 16 -8.36 -0.06 -1.67
C LEU A 16 -9.89 -0.04 -1.61
N GLU A 17 -10.53 1.09 -1.92
CA GLU A 17 -11.99 1.21 -2.04
C GLU A 17 -12.58 0.34 -3.17
N CYS A 18 -11.80 0.04 -4.20
CA CYS A 18 -12.19 -0.89 -5.26
C CYS A 18 -12.05 -2.37 -4.86
N GLY A 19 -11.62 -2.66 -3.62
CA GLY A 19 -11.52 -4.01 -3.08
C GLY A 19 -10.34 -4.83 -3.60
N VAL A 20 -9.24 -4.17 -4.01
CA VAL A 20 -7.98 -4.91 -4.23
C VAL A 20 -7.46 -5.48 -2.92
N ASP A 21 -6.87 -6.66 -3.02
CA ASP A 21 -6.14 -7.28 -1.91
C ASP A 21 -4.95 -6.40 -1.49
N PRO A 22 -4.96 -5.83 -0.27
CA PRO A 22 -3.87 -4.99 0.23
C PRO A 22 -2.57 -5.76 0.47
N ASN A 23 -2.64 -7.08 0.59
CA ASN A 23 -1.50 -7.97 0.92
C ASN A 23 -0.85 -8.60 -0.30
N ILE A 24 -1.27 -8.21 -1.50
CA ILE A 24 -0.72 -8.75 -2.75
C ILE A 24 0.80 -8.58 -2.81
N GLN A 25 1.52 -9.69 -2.98
CA GLN A 25 2.99 -9.66 -2.99
C GLN A 25 3.54 -9.40 -4.38
N SER A 26 4.65 -8.67 -4.46
CA SER A 26 5.48 -8.57 -5.67
C SER A 26 6.25 -9.89 -5.89
N ASN A 27 6.97 -10.00 -7.01
CA ASN A 27 7.84 -11.15 -7.28
C ASN A 27 8.93 -11.36 -6.21
N ASP A 28 9.27 -10.30 -5.48
CA ASP A 28 10.25 -10.33 -4.38
C ASP A 28 9.61 -10.64 -3.02
N GLY A 29 8.30 -10.93 -2.99
CA GLY A 29 7.55 -11.23 -1.77
C GLY A 29 7.10 -9.99 -0.98
N TRP A 30 7.18 -8.78 -1.54
CA TRP A 30 6.88 -7.54 -0.82
C TRP A 30 5.44 -7.09 -1.08
N SER A 31 4.68 -6.84 -0.01
CA SER A 31 3.36 -6.20 -0.08
C SER A 31 3.49 -4.69 -0.37
N PRO A 32 2.44 -4.00 -0.86
CA PRO A 32 2.41 -2.55 -0.97
C PRO A 32 2.82 -1.85 0.33
N LEU A 33 2.40 -2.36 1.49
CA LEU A 33 2.75 -1.81 2.79
C LEU A 33 4.27 -1.80 3.02
N HIS A 34 4.99 -2.86 2.66
CA HIS A 34 6.46 -2.89 2.74
C HIS A 34 7.09 -1.73 1.97
N TYR A 35 6.61 -1.44 0.76
CA TYR A 35 7.13 -0.32 -0.05
C TYR A 35 6.83 1.04 0.59
N ALA A 36 5.64 1.24 1.17
CA ALA A 36 5.30 2.46 1.89
C ALA A 36 6.21 2.67 3.10
N CYS A 37 6.44 1.62 3.91
CA CYS A 37 7.32 1.65 5.08
C CYS A 37 8.78 1.93 4.71
N ILE A 38 9.32 1.27 3.68
CA ILE A 38 10.70 1.47 3.22
C ILE A 38 10.94 2.91 2.75
N LYS A 39 9.90 3.56 2.19
CA LYS A 39 9.97 4.94 1.70
C LYS A 39 9.56 5.99 2.72
N GLY A 40 9.00 5.58 3.86
CA GLY A 40 8.55 6.49 4.90
C GLY A 40 7.26 7.24 4.55
N HIS A 41 6.40 6.67 3.70
CA HIS A 41 5.13 7.28 3.31
C HIS A 41 4.05 6.89 4.32
N LEU A 42 3.95 7.68 5.40
CA LEU A 42 3.08 7.39 6.55
C LEU A 42 1.61 7.29 6.16
N GLU A 43 1.08 8.26 5.43
CA GLU A 43 -0.33 8.34 5.04
C GLU A 43 -0.73 7.15 4.17
N VAL A 44 0.19 6.69 3.31
CA VAL A 44 -0.06 5.49 2.50
C VAL A 44 -0.09 4.25 3.37
N ALA A 45 0.84 4.12 4.32
CA ALA A 45 0.86 3.00 5.25
C ALA A 45 -0.42 2.94 6.10
N GLU A 46 -0.91 4.08 6.59
CA GLU A 46 -2.17 4.19 7.32
C GLU A 46 -3.35 3.68 6.48
N TYR A 47 -3.48 4.12 5.23
CA TYR A 47 -4.55 3.62 4.35
C TYR A 47 -4.52 2.09 4.19
N PHE A 48 -3.33 1.50 4.00
CA PHE A 48 -3.20 0.05 3.88
C PHE A 48 -3.56 -0.67 5.21
N LEU A 49 -3.12 -0.14 6.35
CA LEU A 49 -3.45 -0.70 7.67
C LEU A 49 -4.95 -0.63 7.99
N ASP A 50 -5.63 0.46 7.64
CA ASP A 50 -7.08 0.61 7.78
C ASP A 50 -7.86 -0.45 6.97
N HIS A 51 -7.24 -1.01 5.93
CA HIS A 51 -7.79 -2.07 5.10
C HIS A 51 -7.27 -3.47 5.47
N ASN A 52 -6.70 -3.64 6.67
CA ASN A 52 -6.16 -4.90 7.21
C ASN A 52 -4.95 -5.44 6.43
N ALA A 53 -4.08 -4.55 5.93
CA ALA A 53 -2.78 -4.96 5.42
C ALA A 53 -1.85 -5.45 6.54
N ASP A 54 -1.01 -6.46 6.27
CA ASP A 54 0.02 -7.01 7.17
C ASP A 54 1.44 -7.07 6.57
#